data_AF-A0A0P7ZP47-F1
#
_entry.id   AF-A0A0P7ZP47-F1
#
_cell.length_a   1.000
_cell.length_b   1.000
_cell.length_c   1.000
_cell.angle_alpha   90.00
_cell.angle_beta   90.00
_cell.angle_gamma   90.00
#
_symmetry.space_group_name_H-M   'P 1'
#
loop_
_entity.id
_entity.type
_entity.pdbx_description
1 polymer ?
#
loop_
_entity_poly.entity_id
_entity_poly.type
_entity_poly.pdbx_seq_one_letter_code
_entity_poly.pdbx_strand_id
1 'polypeptide(L)'
;MKEQFAQQALAQLPKILTQLDRNPHSPSYGCFDRNFWHYKIIDFPSGMSQEFVYPLALAYSLDIPENPYYQKPILREWGEAALMYMLSSTHRDGSCDDYFPFERAGGATAFSLLAGLESYQLLQLDNYKVLKFFEKRADWLSHHNESGQLTNHQALIVLCLELASGLLQQPSKWARAKSRRLERVLEWQSEEGWFKEYEGCDPGYHTLTIWCLARLQQVRSQPDDRLREALSRAVQLAGQFIHPDGTFGGEYGSRNTYNFFPHGFELVGQWMPSALSINDRFLQGLANGLGPCYADDHIVGHHTWNYLLAWRDFVGDRPQLPPRRVGRTYLEEAQILIDRRTSLPPLPKDAEADALPVNANNPTEATVELYIALNKGGTFKLFRDGQLAASDTQISLNVKSGGKIKNAVGHLVGEYDTDIEVHEMTVMGNLGWAKQQQMTPCKLMLLRVVMLSFGRFFPNLIRRILQRMLITGKKPAPYQLKRRFSWENGQWVVTDEITGSSWRDVVSAGIGCDQTSIYVVMSRTFSLNQLRSWIDLTAAIGQLPNKAPLRLERKL
;
A
#
# COMPACT_ATOMS: atom_id res chain seq x y z
N MET A 1 1.55 -22.29 -11.92
CA MET A 1 1.00 -21.28 -10.99
C MET A 1 2.11 -20.38 -10.45
N LYS A 2 3.07 -20.91 -9.67
CA LYS A 2 4.22 -20.13 -9.14
C LYS A 2 5.01 -19.34 -10.18
N GLU A 3 5.16 -19.90 -11.40
CA GLU A 3 5.90 -19.25 -12.49
C GLU A 3 5.38 -17.86 -12.86
N GLN A 4 4.11 -17.56 -12.58
CA GLN A 4 3.58 -16.22 -12.81
C GLN A 4 4.25 -15.17 -11.91
N PHE A 5 4.57 -15.48 -10.66
CA PHE A 5 5.32 -14.56 -9.81
C PHE A 5 6.70 -14.26 -10.40
N ALA A 6 7.42 -15.31 -10.79
CA ALA A 6 8.74 -15.18 -11.39
C ALA A 6 8.69 -14.41 -12.73
N GLN A 7 7.75 -14.71 -13.61
CA GLN A 7 7.59 -14.02 -14.89
C GLN A 7 7.33 -12.52 -14.70
N GLN A 8 6.41 -12.16 -13.78
CA GLN A 8 6.10 -10.76 -13.48
C GLN A 8 7.32 -10.01 -12.94
N ALA A 9 8.11 -10.65 -12.07
CA ALA A 9 9.32 -10.06 -11.51
C ALA A 9 10.46 -9.97 -12.54
N LEU A 10 10.78 -11.05 -13.26
CA LEU A 10 11.86 -11.09 -14.26
C LEU A 10 11.63 -10.06 -15.38
N ALA A 11 10.38 -9.80 -15.75
CA ALA A 11 10.04 -8.76 -16.72
C ALA A 11 10.47 -7.33 -16.28
N GLN A 12 10.66 -7.09 -14.98
CA GLN A 12 11.11 -5.79 -14.45
C GLN A 12 12.63 -5.63 -14.42
N LEU A 13 13.40 -6.72 -14.49
CA LEU A 13 14.86 -6.67 -14.36
C LEU A 13 15.55 -5.81 -15.43
N PRO A 14 15.15 -5.83 -16.72
CA PRO A 14 15.71 -4.90 -17.72
C PRO A 14 15.51 -3.42 -17.36
N LYS A 15 14.35 -3.09 -16.79
CA LYS A 15 14.05 -1.73 -16.31
C LYS A 15 14.93 -1.38 -15.10
N ILE A 16 15.04 -2.28 -14.12
CA ILE A 16 15.93 -2.09 -12.96
C ILE A 16 17.40 -1.89 -13.39
N LEU A 17 17.90 -2.69 -14.33
CA LEU A 17 19.25 -2.55 -14.88
C LEU A 17 19.45 -1.27 -15.69
N THR A 18 18.38 -0.71 -16.25
CA THR A 18 18.41 0.61 -16.90
C THR A 18 18.60 1.73 -15.89
N GLN A 19 18.10 1.54 -14.66
CA GLN A 19 18.26 2.50 -13.57
C GLN A 19 19.67 2.49 -12.96
N LEU A 20 20.43 1.40 -13.14
CA LEU A 20 21.78 1.25 -12.58
C LEU A 20 22.86 1.94 -13.44
N ASP A 21 23.66 2.80 -12.81
CA ASP A 21 24.94 3.24 -13.34
C ASP A 21 25.95 2.08 -13.30
N ARG A 22 26.20 1.51 -14.48
CA ARG A 22 27.05 0.33 -14.66
C ARG A 22 28.47 0.68 -15.15
N ASN A 23 28.83 1.95 -15.24
CA ASN A 23 30.15 2.37 -15.71
C ASN A 23 31.15 2.46 -14.54
N PRO A 24 32.17 1.59 -14.45
CA PRO A 24 33.13 1.61 -13.34
C PRO A 24 33.99 2.88 -13.26
N HIS A 25 34.04 3.68 -14.33
CA HIS A 25 34.73 4.97 -14.35
C HIS A 25 33.82 6.15 -13.95
N SER A 26 32.55 5.88 -13.68
CA SER A 26 31.59 6.90 -13.25
C SER A 26 31.73 7.19 -11.75
N PRO A 27 31.65 8.46 -11.32
CA PRO A 27 31.60 8.80 -9.89
C PRO A 27 30.34 8.26 -9.19
N SER A 28 29.33 7.86 -9.96
CA SER A 28 28.08 7.28 -9.48
C SER A 28 27.94 5.79 -9.77
N TYR A 29 29.04 5.09 -10.08
CA TYR A 29 29.01 3.64 -10.31
C TYR A 29 28.30 2.91 -9.15
N GLY A 30 27.25 2.14 -9.46
CA GLY A 30 26.38 1.48 -8.48
C GLY A 30 25.11 2.25 -8.09
N CYS A 31 24.89 3.47 -8.60
CA CYS A 31 23.68 4.25 -8.33
C CYS A 31 22.49 3.74 -9.14
N PHE A 32 21.37 3.45 -8.47
CA PHE A 32 20.09 3.10 -9.10
C PHE A 32 19.18 4.30 -9.34
N ASP A 33 19.57 5.53 -9.00
CA ASP A 33 18.75 6.71 -9.25
C ASP A 33 19.16 7.39 -10.56
N ARG A 34 18.56 6.96 -11.68
CA ARG A 34 18.86 7.49 -13.01
C ARG A 34 18.50 8.95 -13.18
N ASN A 35 17.51 9.46 -12.44
CA ASN A 35 17.17 10.88 -12.43
C ASN A 35 18.32 11.72 -11.87
N PHE A 36 19.06 11.17 -10.90
CA PHE A 36 20.28 11.77 -10.35
C PHE A 36 21.49 11.59 -11.27
N TRP A 37 21.91 10.34 -11.55
CA TRP A 37 23.22 10.09 -12.18
C TRP A 37 23.26 10.36 -13.69
N HIS A 38 22.15 10.11 -14.39
CA HIS A 38 22.10 10.25 -15.85
C HIS A 38 21.44 11.56 -16.28
N TYR A 39 20.17 11.75 -15.90
CA TYR A 39 19.38 12.90 -16.33
C TYR A 39 19.78 14.19 -15.62
N LYS A 40 20.33 14.09 -14.40
CA LYS A 40 20.77 15.23 -13.58
C LYS A 40 19.67 16.26 -13.36
N ILE A 41 18.43 15.79 -13.20
CA ILE A 41 17.25 16.63 -12.97
C ILE A 41 16.90 16.77 -11.48
N ILE A 42 17.63 16.06 -10.61
CA ILE A 42 17.57 16.18 -9.15
C ILE A 42 18.98 16.37 -8.58
N ASP A 43 19.05 16.97 -7.41
CA ASP A 43 20.27 17.46 -6.76
C ASP A 43 20.88 16.48 -5.74
N PHE A 44 20.20 15.38 -5.45
CA PHE A 44 20.64 14.28 -4.58
C PHE A 44 19.94 12.99 -5.03
N PRO A 45 20.54 11.80 -4.83
CA PRO A 45 19.88 10.54 -5.14
C PRO A 45 18.87 10.17 -4.03
N SER A 46 17.75 9.56 -4.40
CA SER A 46 16.94 8.84 -3.43
C SER A 46 17.69 7.60 -2.95
N GLY A 47 17.84 7.48 -1.62
CA GLY A 47 18.38 6.28 -1.01
C GLY A 47 17.45 5.08 -1.14
N MET A 48 16.16 5.30 -1.44
CA MET A 48 15.20 4.22 -1.70
C MET A 48 15.61 3.41 -2.92
N SER A 49 16.10 4.06 -3.98
CA SER A 49 16.48 3.41 -5.23
C SER A 49 17.54 2.32 -5.05
N GLN A 50 18.39 2.40 -4.02
CA GLN A 50 19.37 1.35 -3.73
C GLN A 50 18.73 0.04 -3.25
N GLU A 51 17.42 0.00 -2.94
CA GLU A 51 16.68 -1.25 -2.74
C GLU A 51 16.72 -2.17 -3.96
N PHE A 52 16.93 -1.62 -5.16
CA PHE A 52 16.91 -2.36 -6.43
C PHE A 52 18.07 -3.35 -6.58
N VAL A 53 19.06 -3.30 -5.68
CA VAL A 53 20.09 -4.34 -5.58
C VAL A 53 19.50 -5.71 -5.20
N TYR A 54 18.40 -5.74 -4.45
CA TYR A 54 17.80 -6.99 -3.99
C TYR A 54 17.19 -7.85 -5.10
N PRO A 55 16.30 -7.33 -5.97
CA PRO A 55 15.82 -8.11 -7.11
C PRO A 55 16.97 -8.53 -8.04
N LEU A 56 18.04 -7.73 -8.17
CA LEU A 56 19.23 -8.12 -8.94
C LEU A 56 19.94 -9.33 -8.32
N ALA A 57 20.16 -9.33 -6.99
CA ALA A 57 20.78 -10.43 -6.27
C ALA A 57 19.92 -11.71 -6.28
N LEU A 58 18.60 -11.57 -6.23
CA LEU A 58 17.67 -12.70 -6.38
C LEU A 58 17.71 -13.27 -7.80
N ALA A 59 17.68 -12.43 -8.83
CA ALA A 59 17.81 -12.88 -10.22
C ALA A 59 19.16 -13.57 -10.49
N TYR A 60 20.25 -13.15 -9.81
CA TYR A 60 21.53 -13.86 -9.88
C TYR A 60 21.49 -15.24 -9.21
N SER A 61 20.81 -15.36 -8.07
CA SER A 61 20.89 -16.53 -7.18
C SER A 61 19.84 -17.61 -7.42
N LEU A 62 18.71 -17.28 -8.06
CA LEU A 62 17.59 -18.21 -8.26
C LEU A 62 17.62 -18.87 -9.64
N ASP A 63 17.61 -20.21 -9.65
CA ASP A 63 17.53 -21.05 -10.85
C ASP A 63 16.09 -21.13 -11.38
N ILE A 64 15.57 -19.97 -11.77
CA ILE A 64 14.24 -19.84 -12.37
C ILE A 64 14.34 -20.22 -13.86
N PRO A 65 13.40 -21.01 -14.41
CA PRO A 65 13.35 -21.29 -15.84
C PRO A 65 13.41 -20.01 -16.68
N GLU A 66 14.22 -20.01 -17.75
CA GLU A 66 14.41 -18.87 -18.65
C GLU A 66 14.98 -17.59 -18.00
N ASN A 67 15.57 -17.68 -16.81
CA ASN A 67 16.25 -16.55 -16.18
C ASN A 67 17.63 -16.28 -16.83
N PRO A 68 17.81 -15.20 -17.61
CA PRO A 68 19.07 -14.94 -18.29
C PRO A 68 20.18 -14.44 -17.34
N TYR A 69 19.81 -14.11 -16.11
CA TYR A 69 20.67 -13.48 -15.10
C TYR A 69 21.35 -14.49 -14.17
N TYR A 70 20.86 -15.74 -14.16
CA TYR A 70 21.32 -16.77 -13.24
C TYR A 70 22.84 -16.96 -13.31
N GLN A 71 23.49 -16.81 -12.15
CA GLN A 71 24.93 -16.94 -11.93
C GLN A 71 25.84 -16.13 -12.87
N LYS A 72 25.33 -15.08 -13.54
CA LYS A 72 26.18 -14.22 -14.38
C LYS A 72 27.15 -13.41 -13.51
N PRO A 73 28.48 -13.57 -13.65
CA PRO A 73 29.46 -12.93 -12.75
C PRO A 73 29.30 -11.41 -12.64
N ILE A 74 28.97 -10.75 -13.75
CA ILE A 74 28.79 -9.29 -13.81
C ILE A 74 27.69 -8.78 -12.87
N LEU A 75 26.67 -9.59 -12.56
CA LEU A 75 25.62 -9.19 -11.62
C LEU A 75 26.14 -9.12 -10.19
N ARG A 76 27.10 -9.98 -9.83
CA ARG A 76 27.78 -9.92 -8.52
C ARG A 76 28.61 -8.64 -8.41
N GLU A 77 29.35 -8.29 -9.46
CA GLU A 77 30.14 -7.05 -9.53
C GLU A 77 29.26 -5.79 -9.40
N TRP A 78 28.16 -5.75 -10.17
CA TRP A 78 27.19 -4.66 -10.10
C TRP A 78 26.47 -4.59 -8.75
N GLY A 79 26.15 -5.74 -8.16
CA GLY A 79 25.56 -5.83 -6.83
C GLY A 79 26.49 -5.25 -5.76
N GLU A 80 27.77 -5.63 -5.75
CA GLU A 80 28.77 -5.07 -4.83
C GLU A 80 28.98 -3.57 -5.06
N ALA A 81 29.05 -3.13 -6.33
CA ALA A 81 29.14 -1.70 -6.67
C ALA A 81 27.95 -0.90 -6.10
N ALA A 82 26.73 -1.45 -6.18
CA ALA A 82 25.56 -0.80 -5.61
C ALA A 82 25.61 -0.67 -4.08
N LEU A 83 26.14 -1.68 -3.37
CA LEU A 83 26.34 -1.57 -1.92
C LEU A 83 27.43 -0.54 -1.56
N MET A 84 28.50 -0.48 -2.35
CA MET A 84 29.55 0.53 -2.19
C MET A 84 29.04 1.94 -2.47
N TYR A 85 28.16 2.12 -3.46
CA TYR A 85 27.50 3.40 -3.73
C TYR A 85 26.51 3.79 -2.61
N MET A 86 25.78 2.82 -2.07
CA MET A 86 24.89 3.04 -0.93
C MET A 86 25.68 3.56 0.28
N LEU A 87 26.88 3.02 0.52
CA LEU A 87 27.81 3.50 1.54
C LEU A 87 28.32 4.93 1.24
N SER A 88 28.68 5.24 -0.02
CA SER A 88 29.28 6.54 -0.36
C SER A 88 28.26 7.70 -0.37
N SER A 89 26.99 7.42 -0.67
CA SER A 89 25.90 8.40 -0.75
C SER A 89 25.16 8.64 0.57
N THR A 90 25.43 7.84 1.60
CA THR A 90 24.76 7.95 2.91
C THR A 90 25.26 9.13 3.75
N HIS A 91 24.41 9.66 4.63
CA HIS A 91 24.81 10.65 5.63
C HIS A 91 25.83 10.10 6.64
N ARG A 92 26.49 11.01 7.37
CA ARG A 92 27.47 10.65 8.41
C ARG A 92 26.92 9.80 9.55
N ASP A 93 25.60 9.71 9.72
CA ASP A 93 24.93 8.88 10.71
C ASP A 93 24.44 7.54 10.12
N GLY A 94 24.59 7.30 8.82
CA GLY A 94 24.14 6.09 8.13
C GLY A 94 22.72 6.18 7.55
N SER A 95 22.02 7.30 7.72
CA SER A 95 20.71 7.55 7.09
C SER A 95 20.85 8.00 5.63
N CYS A 96 19.74 8.00 4.89
CA CYS A 96 19.64 8.55 3.54
C CYS A 96 18.39 9.41 3.36
N ASP A 97 18.34 10.15 2.26
CA ASP A 97 17.19 10.99 1.88
C ASP A 97 16.32 10.28 0.84
N ASP A 98 15.07 10.74 0.65
CA ASP A 98 14.16 10.19 -0.37
C ASP A 98 13.55 11.32 -1.22
N TYR A 99 12.81 12.25 -0.59
CA TYR A 99 12.04 13.28 -1.32
C TYR A 99 12.66 14.68 -1.27
N PHE A 100 13.47 14.98 -0.25
CA PHE A 100 14.13 16.29 -0.12
C PHE A 100 15.46 16.17 0.63
N PRO A 101 16.43 17.08 0.38
CA PRO A 101 17.76 16.95 0.94
C PRO A 101 17.73 17.07 2.47
N PHE A 102 18.54 16.25 3.16
CA PHE A 102 18.63 16.13 4.61
C PHE A 102 17.35 15.65 5.32
N GLU A 103 16.41 15.05 4.59
CA GLU A 103 15.20 14.43 5.13
C GLU A 103 15.50 13.36 6.18
N ARG A 104 16.55 12.56 6.00
CA ARG A 104 16.84 11.35 6.79
C ARG A 104 15.61 10.43 6.83
N ALA A 105 15.18 9.97 5.67
CA ALA A 105 13.97 9.20 5.47
C ALA A 105 14.08 7.81 6.12
N GLY A 106 13.21 7.53 7.10
CA GLY A 106 13.20 6.26 7.84
C GLY A 106 12.90 5.07 6.95
N GLY A 107 11.82 5.16 6.17
CA GLY A 107 11.44 4.15 5.17
C GLY A 107 12.56 3.83 4.19
N ALA A 108 13.08 4.84 3.48
CA ALA A 108 14.17 4.64 2.51
C ALA A 108 15.42 4.01 3.13
N THR A 109 15.79 4.44 4.33
CA THR A 109 16.94 3.86 5.07
C THR A 109 16.70 2.39 5.41
N ALA A 110 15.47 2.03 5.80
CA ALA A 110 15.12 0.66 6.18
C ALA A 110 15.01 -0.29 4.98
N PHE A 111 14.31 0.11 3.90
CA PHE A 111 14.18 -0.69 2.67
C PHE A 111 15.54 -0.97 2.01
N SER A 112 16.38 0.06 1.86
CA SER A 112 17.70 -0.14 1.29
C SER A 112 18.66 -0.90 2.22
N LEU A 113 18.50 -0.82 3.56
CA LEU A 113 19.24 -1.70 4.47
C LEU A 113 18.82 -3.17 4.31
N LEU A 114 17.52 -3.47 4.27
CA LEU A 114 17.00 -4.82 4.01
C LEU A 114 17.62 -5.38 2.73
N ALA A 115 17.49 -4.63 1.64
CA ALA A 115 18.02 -5.01 0.34
C ALA A 115 19.53 -5.24 0.38
N GLY A 116 20.27 -4.38 1.08
CA GLY A 116 21.71 -4.51 1.25
C GLY A 116 22.11 -5.78 2.01
N LEU A 117 21.47 -6.05 3.15
CA LEU A 117 21.77 -7.21 3.99
C LEU A 117 21.52 -8.53 3.24
N GLU A 118 20.34 -8.67 2.63
CA GLU A 118 19.96 -9.88 1.91
C GLU A 118 20.81 -10.06 0.64
N SER A 119 21.09 -8.97 -0.11
CA SER A 119 21.95 -9.05 -1.30
C SER A 119 23.38 -9.42 -0.96
N TYR A 120 23.94 -8.90 0.14
CA TYR A 120 25.28 -9.25 0.60
C TYR A 120 25.41 -10.77 0.81
N GLN A 121 24.39 -11.39 1.42
CA GLN A 121 24.35 -12.83 1.64
C GLN A 121 24.15 -13.61 0.34
N LEU A 122 23.17 -13.24 -0.49
CA LEU A 122 22.86 -13.93 -1.75
C LEU A 122 24.02 -13.89 -2.75
N LEU A 123 24.75 -12.78 -2.80
CA LEU A 123 25.92 -12.59 -3.67
C LEU A 123 27.22 -13.10 -3.03
N GLN A 124 27.16 -13.65 -1.81
CA GLN A 124 28.29 -14.18 -1.07
C GLN A 124 29.47 -13.20 -1.05
N LEU A 125 29.20 -11.95 -0.69
CA LEU A 125 30.23 -10.91 -0.68
C LEU A 125 31.11 -11.05 0.56
N ASP A 126 32.37 -10.63 0.42
CA ASP A 126 33.33 -10.50 1.52
C ASP A 126 33.91 -9.08 1.51
N ASN A 127 33.13 -8.13 2.03
CA ASN A 127 33.48 -6.71 2.02
C ASN A 127 33.22 -6.08 3.38
N TYR A 128 34.30 -5.93 4.17
CA TYR A 128 34.23 -5.39 5.52
C TYR A 128 33.68 -3.95 5.58
N LYS A 129 33.91 -3.14 4.54
CA LYS A 129 33.42 -1.74 4.52
C LYS A 129 31.90 -1.70 4.46
N VAL A 130 31.31 -2.59 3.67
CA VAL A 130 29.86 -2.76 3.56
C VAL A 130 29.27 -3.26 4.87
N LEU A 131 29.91 -4.24 5.55
CA LEU A 131 29.46 -4.70 6.87
C LEU A 131 29.48 -3.57 7.92
N LYS A 132 30.55 -2.77 7.97
CA LYS A 132 30.63 -1.61 8.86
C LYS A 132 29.59 -0.54 8.56
N PHE A 133 29.25 -0.38 7.28
CA PHE A 133 28.16 0.50 6.86
C PHE A 133 26.79 -0.02 7.34
N PHE A 134 26.50 -1.31 7.19
CA PHE A 134 25.25 -1.89 7.70
C PHE A 134 25.11 -1.72 9.21
N GLU A 135 26.19 -1.95 9.96
CA GLU A 135 26.22 -1.71 11.41
C GLU A 135 25.82 -0.28 11.76
N LYS A 136 26.39 0.70 11.07
CA LYS A 136 26.11 2.12 11.28
C LYS A 136 24.66 2.51 10.94
N ARG A 137 24.13 1.98 9.84
CA ARG A 137 22.74 2.24 9.43
C ARG A 137 21.74 1.59 10.40
N ALA A 138 22.02 0.36 10.85
CA ALA A 138 21.25 -0.30 11.89
C ALA A 138 21.27 0.48 13.21
N ASP A 139 22.43 1.03 13.61
CA ASP A 139 22.55 1.91 14.79
C ASP A 139 21.66 3.16 14.67
N TRP A 140 21.59 3.78 13.50
CA TRP A 140 20.68 4.92 13.30
C TRP A 140 19.20 4.49 13.39
N LEU A 141 18.84 3.42 12.70
CA LEU A 141 17.47 2.89 12.71
C LEU A 141 17.03 2.42 14.10
N SER A 142 17.94 1.92 14.95
CA SER A 142 17.58 1.50 16.30
C SER A 142 17.13 2.66 17.19
N HIS A 143 17.52 3.90 16.87
CA HIS A 143 17.19 5.10 17.65
C HIS A 143 16.18 6.03 16.95
N HIS A 144 16.00 5.93 15.62
CA HIS A 144 15.11 6.80 14.86
C HIS A 144 13.62 6.49 15.07
N ASN A 145 12.79 7.50 15.36
CA ASN A 145 11.34 7.34 15.39
C ASN A 145 10.69 8.29 14.40
N GLU A 146 9.81 7.77 13.57
CA GLU A 146 8.98 8.57 12.67
C GLU A 146 7.85 9.24 13.45
N SER A 147 7.35 10.37 12.92
CA SER A 147 6.26 11.14 13.51
C SER A 147 4.87 10.55 13.26
N GLY A 148 4.70 9.73 12.22
CA GLY A 148 3.44 9.06 11.90
C GLY A 148 3.38 7.64 12.43
N GLN A 149 2.16 7.09 12.52
CA GLN A 149 1.94 5.68 12.82
C GLN A 149 1.95 4.88 11.51
N LEU A 150 3.09 4.24 11.24
CA LEU A 150 3.33 3.39 10.07
C LEU A 150 3.83 2.06 10.57
N THR A 151 2.95 1.07 10.65
CA THR A 151 3.29 -0.22 11.25
C THR A 151 4.22 -1.02 10.36
N ASN A 152 4.02 -0.95 9.04
CA ASN A 152 4.91 -1.53 8.04
C ASN A 152 6.39 -1.11 8.25
N HIS A 153 6.64 0.17 8.54
CA HIS A 153 7.98 0.70 8.79
C HIS A 153 8.56 0.17 10.11
N GLN A 154 7.76 0.10 11.19
CA GLN A 154 8.22 -0.50 12.44
C GLN A 154 8.59 -1.97 12.25
N ALA A 155 7.74 -2.74 11.58
CA ALA A 155 7.99 -4.16 11.29
C ALA A 155 9.24 -4.36 10.42
N LEU A 156 9.39 -3.55 9.36
CA LEU A 156 10.57 -3.56 8.50
C LEU A 156 11.86 -3.25 9.28
N ILE A 157 11.84 -2.23 10.14
CA ILE A 157 13.01 -1.87 10.95
C ILE A 157 13.38 -3.00 11.90
N VAL A 158 12.41 -3.64 12.57
CA VAL A 158 12.69 -4.79 13.45
C VAL A 158 13.34 -5.93 12.66
N LEU A 159 12.81 -6.24 11.47
CA LEU A 159 13.39 -7.24 10.58
C LEU A 159 14.83 -6.88 10.19
N CYS A 160 15.10 -5.64 9.76
CA CYS A 160 16.46 -5.21 9.42
C CYS A 160 17.44 -5.35 10.60
N LEU A 161 17.02 -4.99 11.81
CA LEU A 161 17.84 -5.12 13.02
C LEU A 161 18.12 -6.60 13.36
N GLU A 162 17.15 -7.49 13.14
CA GLU A 162 17.33 -8.94 13.35
C GLU A 162 18.31 -9.52 12.34
N LEU A 163 18.13 -9.21 11.04
CA LEU A 163 19.03 -9.64 9.97
C LEU A 163 20.46 -9.10 10.17
N ALA A 164 20.59 -7.82 10.53
CA ALA A 164 21.89 -7.21 10.83
C ALA A 164 22.56 -7.86 12.04
N SER A 165 21.80 -8.15 13.11
CA SER A 165 22.32 -8.88 14.29
C SER A 165 22.88 -10.24 13.90
N GLY A 166 22.18 -10.98 13.03
CA GLY A 166 22.63 -12.28 12.53
C GLY A 166 23.88 -12.17 11.66
N LEU A 167 23.85 -11.32 10.63
CA LEU A 167 24.95 -11.15 9.68
C LEU A 167 26.24 -10.67 10.36
N LEU A 168 26.14 -9.72 11.29
CA LEU A 168 27.28 -9.14 12.00
C LEU A 168 27.70 -9.94 13.24
N GLN A 169 26.96 -11.01 13.59
CA GLN A 169 27.17 -11.82 14.78
C GLN A 169 27.11 -10.99 16.08
N GLN A 170 26.16 -10.05 16.16
CA GLN A 170 25.95 -9.15 17.29
C GLN A 170 24.49 -9.24 17.80
N PRO A 171 24.09 -10.37 18.42
CA PRO A 171 22.69 -10.60 18.81
C PRO A 171 22.18 -9.63 19.89
N SER A 172 23.07 -9.14 20.76
CA SER A 172 22.70 -8.29 21.91
C SER A 172 22.66 -6.79 21.59
N LYS A 173 23.38 -6.31 20.57
CA LYS A 173 23.61 -4.88 20.33
C LYS A 173 22.31 -4.07 20.20
N TRP A 174 21.33 -4.60 19.47
CA TRP A 174 20.04 -3.95 19.26
C TRP A 174 18.86 -4.62 19.98
N ALA A 175 19.12 -5.56 20.91
CA ALA A 175 18.07 -6.36 21.55
C ALA A 175 16.94 -5.50 22.16
N ARG A 176 17.30 -4.44 22.88
CA ARG A 176 16.32 -3.50 23.47
C ARG A 176 15.50 -2.76 22.42
N ALA A 177 16.13 -2.33 21.32
CA ALA A 177 15.46 -1.62 20.25
C ALA A 177 14.49 -2.54 19.48
N LYS A 178 14.93 -3.77 19.19
CA LYS A 178 14.11 -4.82 18.56
C LYS A 178 12.87 -5.12 19.39
N SER A 179 13.05 -5.40 20.69
CA SER A 179 11.94 -5.67 21.61
C SER A 179 10.95 -4.51 21.66
N ARG A 180 11.40 -3.27 21.95
CA ARG A 180 10.51 -2.10 22.05
C ARG A 180 9.72 -1.81 20.77
N ARG A 181 10.33 -2.01 19.61
CA ARG A 181 9.65 -1.79 18.33
C ARG A 181 8.65 -2.90 18.02
N LEU A 182 8.99 -4.16 18.33
CA LEU A 182 8.05 -5.26 18.18
C LEU A 182 6.84 -5.08 19.10
N GLU A 183 7.04 -4.69 20.37
CA GLU A 183 5.93 -4.33 21.27
C GLU A 183 5.03 -3.28 20.62
N ARG A 184 5.61 -2.21 20.07
CA ARG A 184 4.83 -1.17 19.37
C ARG A 184 4.08 -1.68 18.15
N VAL A 185 4.66 -2.60 17.37
CA VAL A 185 3.97 -3.23 16.23
C VAL A 185 2.74 -3.98 16.71
N LEU A 186 2.89 -4.78 17.78
CA LEU A 186 1.80 -5.56 18.36
C LEU A 186 0.73 -4.65 18.99
N GLU A 187 1.13 -3.57 19.66
CA GLU A 187 0.25 -2.52 20.20
C GLU A 187 -0.54 -1.78 19.10
N TRP A 188 -0.05 -1.74 17.86
CA TRP A 188 -0.69 -1.08 16.72
C TRP A 188 -1.53 -2.03 15.86
N GLN A 189 -1.70 -3.28 16.28
CA GLN A 189 -2.70 -4.17 15.71
C GLN A 189 -4.06 -3.88 16.36
N SER A 190 -5.10 -3.69 15.56
CA SER A 190 -6.47 -3.59 16.05
C SER A 190 -6.98 -4.93 16.58
N GLU A 191 -8.11 -4.93 17.30
CA GLU A 191 -8.75 -6.17 17.75
C GLU A 191 -9.22 -6.99 16.54
N GLU A 192 -9.60 -6.31 15.46
CA GLU A 192 -9.98 -6.86 14.15
C GLU A 192 -8.80 -7.46 13.36
N GLY A 193 -7.56 -7.22 13.80
CA GLY A 193 -6.36 -7.85 13.25
C GLY A 193 -5.60 -7.06 12.17
N TRP A 194 -6.05 -5.85 11.79
CA TRP A 194 -5.29 -4.99 10.87
C TRP A 194 -4.24 -4.16 11.60
N PHE A 195 -3.21 -3.74 10.88
CA PHE A 195 -2.17 -2.86 11.40
C PHE A 195 -2.36 -1.41 10.96
N LYS A 196 -2.11 -0.46 11.87
CA LYS A 196 -2.31 0.97 11.64
C LYS A 196 -1.38 1.54 10.56
N GLU A 197 -1.98 2.17 9.55
CA GLU A 197 -1.28 2.87 8.46
C GLU A 197 -1.82 4.31 8.33
N TYR A 198 -1.25 5.21 9.13
CA TYR A 198 -1.77 6.56 9.40
C TYR A 198 -3.22 6.58 9.87
N GLU A 199 -4.17 6.83 8.98
CA GLU A 199 -5.54 7.18 9.33
C GLU A 199 -6.42 5.92 9.54
N GLY A 200 -5.98 4.72 9.14
CA GLY A 200 -6.77 3.49 9.35
C GLY A 200 -6.19 2.24 8.70
N CYS A 201 -7.04 1.25 8.44
CA CYS A 201 -6.70 0.01 7.75
C CYS A 201 -6.43 0.26 6.25
N ASP A 202 -5.22 -0.08 5.78
CA ASP A 202 -4.92 -0.15 4.36
C ASP A 202 -4.57 -1.60 3.96
N PRO A 203 -5.42 -2.29 3.18
CA PRO A 203 -5.17 -3.69 2.82
C PRO A 203 -3.81 -3.90 2.15
N GLY A 204 -3.39 -3.00 1.26
CA GLY A 204 -2.15 -3.18 0.53
C GLY A 204 -0.93 -3.14 1.45
N TYR A 205 -0.75 -2.09 2.25
CA TYR A 205 0.36 -2.03 3.21
C TYR A 205 0.28 -3.09 4.31
N HIS A 206 -0.92 -3.57 4.64
CA HIS A 206 -1.10 -4.70 5.53
C HIS A 206 -0.37 -5.96 5.03
N THR A 207 -0.34 -6.21 3.72
CA THR A 207 0.43 -7.34 3.14
C THR A 207 1.94 -7.20 3.33
N LEU A 208 2.49 -5.97 3.26
CA LEU A 208 3.90 -5.72 3.57
C LEU A 208 4.21 -6.01 5.03
N THR A 209 3.34 -5.57 5.95
CA THR A 209 3.49 -5.85 7.38
C THR A 209 3.46 -7.34 7.67
N ILE A 210 2.52 -8.09 7.08
CA ILE A 210 2.47 -9.56 7.17
C ILE A 210 3.79 -10.16 6.71
N TRP A 211 4.31 -9.74 5.55
CA TRP A 211 5.59 -10.26 5.05
C TRP A 211 6.75 -9.97 6.02
N CYS A 212 6.90 -8.73 6.50
CA CYS A 212 7.96 -8.36 7.45
C CYS A 212 7.92 -9.24 8.70
N LEU A 213 6.73 -9.45 9.26
CA LEU A 213 6.51 -10.21 10.49
C LEU A 213 6.69 -11.72 10.28
N ALA A 214 6.24 -12.27 9.15
CA ALA A 214 6.44 -13.67 8.80
C ALA A 214 7.92 -13.98 8.59
N ARG A 215 8.65 -13.09 7.90
CA ARG A 215 10.11 -13.22 7.73
C ARG A 215 10.83 -13.06 9.06
N LEU A 216 10.41 -12.12 9.92
CA LEU A 216 10.95 -11.96 11.26
C LEU A 216 10.79 -13.24 12.10
N GLN A 217 9.60 -13.85 12.10
CA GLN A 217 9.35 -15.13 12.78
C GLN A 217 10.28 -16.23 12.29
N GLN A 218 10.55 -16.28 10.97
CA GLN A 218 11.42 -17.28 10.36
C GLN A 218 12.90 -17.14 10.74
N VAL A 219 13.42 -15.90 10.86
CA VAL A 219 14.86 -15.67 11.08
C VAL A 219 15.24 -15.56 12.56
N ARG A 220 14.26 -15.42 13.46
CA ARG A 220 14.52 -15.37 14.91
C ARG A 220 14.94 -16.75 15.43
N SER A 221 15.85 -16.73 16.40
CA SER A 221 16.31 -17.94 17.09
C SER A 221 15.25 -18.57 18.01
N GLN A 222 14.31 -17.77 18.51
CA GLN A 222 13.24 -18.22 19.40
C GLN A 222 11.88 -17.87 18.81
N PRO A 223 10.96 -18.85 18.68
CA PRO A 223 9.57 -18.60 18.30
C PRO A 223 8.92 -17.62 19.28
N ASP A 224 8.09 -16.73 18.75
CA ASP A 224 7.30 -15.78 19.54
C ASP A 224 5.81 -16.06 19.28
N ASP A 225 5.13 -16.67 20.24
CA ASP A 225 3.72 -17.06 20.09
C ASP A 225 2.81 -15.85 19.88
N ARG A 226 3.16 -14.70 20.46
CA ARG A 226 2.42 -13.44 20.28
C ARG A 226 2.52 -12.96 18.84
N LEU A 227 3.69 -13.12 18.22
CA LEU A 227 3.90 -12.80 16.81
C LEU A 227 3.12 -13.76 15.91
N ARG A 228 3.09 -15.06 16.24
CA ARG A 228 2.31 -16.05 15.49
C ARG A 228 0.80 -15.79 15.56
N GLU A 229 0.30 -15.43 16.73
CA GLU A 229 -1.10 -15.04 16.93
C GLU A 229 -1.44 -13.77 16.14
N ALA A 230 -0.60 -12.74 16.24
CA ALA A 230 -0.76 -11.50 15.48
C ALA A 230 -0.78 -11.76 13.96
N LEU A 231 0.13 -12.60 13.45
CA LEU A 231 0.16 -13.03 12.05
C LEU A 231 -1.12 -13.78 11.65
N SER A 232 -1.63 -14.66 12.52
CA SER A 232 -2.85 -15.43 12.24
C SER A 232 -4.05 -14.50 12.03
N ARG A 233 -4.25 -13.53 12.94
CA ARG A 233 -5.31 -12.52 12.82
C ARG A 233 -5.13 -11.66 11.57
N ALA A 234 -3.89 -11.21 11.31
CA ALA A 234 -3.58 -10.38 10.15
C ALA A 234 -3.87 -11.10 8.82
N VAL A 235 -3.51 -12.37 8.71
CA VAL A 235 -3.76 -13.19 7.50
C VAL A 235 -5.23 -13.52 7.33
N GLN A 236 -5.95 -13.85 8.40
CA GLN A 236 -7.41 -14.07 8.35
C GLN A 236 -8.13 -12.84 7.81
N LEU A 237 -7.74 -11.65 8.29
CA LEU A 237 -8.28 -10.39 7.80
C LEU A 237 -7.89 -10.11 6.35
N ALA A 238 -6.63 -10.32 5.96
CA ALA A 238 -6.18 -10.15 4.58
C ALA A 238 -6.99 -11.02 3.60
N GLY A 239 -7.38 -12.23 4.03
CA GLY A 239 -8.26 -13.12 3.27
C GLY A 239 -9.67 -12.58 3.04
N GLN A 240 -10.11 -11.56 3.76
CA GLN A 240 -11.37 -10.87 3.46
C GLN A 240 -11.23 -9.92 2.26
N PHE A 241 -10.05 -9.32 2.06
CA PHE A 241 -9.77 -8.29 1.06
C PHE A 241 -9.34 -8.80 -0.31
N ILE A 242 -9.04 -10.09 -0.46
CA ILE A 242 -8.84 -10.67 -1.80
C ILE A 242 -10.17 -10.72 -2.54
N HIS A 243 -10.28 -9.94 -3.62
CA HIS A 243 -11.51 -9.82 -4.40
C HIS A 243 -11.81 -11.12 -5.18
N PRO A 244 -13.05 -11.32 -5.65
CA PRO A 244 -13.39 -12.55 -6.38
C PRO A 244 -12.75 -12.65 -7.76
N ASP A 245 -12.30 -11.54 -8.36
CA ASP A 245 -11.53 -11.54 -9.61
C ASP A 245 -10.01 -11.71 -9.39
N GLY A 246 -9.56 -11.85 -8.13
CA GLY A 246 -8.16 -11.97 -7.78
C GLY A 246 -7.41 -10.63 -7.62
N THR A 247 -8.08 -9.49 -7.77
CA THR A 247 -7.49 -8.18 -7.41
C THR A 247 -7.48 -7.97 -5.89
N PHE A 248 -6.73 -6.98 -5.41
CA PHE A 248 -6.55 -6.75 -3.97
C PHE A 248 -6.49 -5.26 -3.64
N GLY A 249 -7.26 -4.83 -2.63
CA GLY A 249 -7.19 -3.46 -2.10
C GLY A 249 -7.67 -2.37 -3.05
N GLY A 250 -7.06 -1.19 -2.92
CA GLY A 250 -7.42 0.02 -3.66
C GLY A 250 -8.22 1.02 -2.82
N GLU A 251 -9.22 1.62 -3.46
CA GLU A 251 -9.84 2.90 -3.14
C GLU A 251 -10.60 2.92 -1.82
N TYR A 252 -11.04 1.78 -1.30
CA TYR A 252 -11.68 1.69 0.02
C TYR A 252 -10.67 1.63 1.17
N GLY A 253 -9.39 1.33 0.90
CA GLY A 253 -8.33 1.34 1.91
C GLY A 253 -8.00 2.75 2.41
N SER A 254 -7.48 2.88 3.63
CA SER A 254 -7.14 4.19 4.22
C SER A 254 -6.06 4.96 3.43
N ARG A 255 -5.24 4.27 2.63
CA ARG A 255 -4.14 4.84 1.83
C ARG A 255 -4.33 4.63 0.32
N ASN A 256 -5.46 4.06 -0.10
CA ASN A 256 -5.81 3.75 -1.49
C ASN A 256 -4.80 2.83 -2.20
N THR A 257 -4.03 1.99 -1.48
CA THR A 257 -2.93 1.27 -2.15
C THR A 257 -3.36 -0.05 -2.78
N TYR A 258 -2.68 -0.36 -3.88
CA TYR A 258 -2.78 -1.62 -4.61
C TYR A 258 -1.55 -2.50 -4.38
N ASN A 259 -0.85 -2.29 -3.26
CA ASN A 259 0.30 -3.12 -2.89
C ASN A 259 -0.15 -4.58 -2.70
N PHE A 260 0.68 -5.51 -3.11
CA PHE A 260 0.51 -6.92 -2.75
C PHE A 260 1.87 -7.60 -2.60
N PHE A 261 2.17 -8.06 -1.38
CA PHE A 261 3.42 -8.74 -1.03
C PHE A 261 3.15 -10.24 -0.79
N PRO A 262 3.18 -11.10 -1.83
CA PRO A 262 2.74 -12.50 -1.76
C PRO A 262 3.55 -13.38 -0.80
N HIS A 263 4.84 -13.08 -0.61
CA HIS A 263 5.75 -14.00 0.07
C HIS A 263 5.37 -14.24 1.54
N GLY A 264 4.79 -13.25 2.23
CA GLY A 264 4.33 -13.43 3.61
C GLY A 264 3.30 -14.56 3.76
N PHE A 265 2.42 -14.72 2.78
CA PHE A 265 1.39 -15.77 2.79
C PHE A 265 1.97 -17.15 2.53
N GLU A 266 3.04 -17.27 1.73
CA GLU A 266 3.77 -18.53 1.54
C GLU A 266 4.45 -18.99 2.83
N LEU A 267 5.11 -18.07 3.55
CA LEU A 267 5.77 -18.35 4.82
C LEU A 267 4.76 -18.74 5.92
N VAL A 268 3.65 -18.00 6.04
CA VAL A 268 2.59 -18.33 7.00
C VAL A 268 1.85 -19.61 6.61
N GLY A 269 1.68 -19.85 5.31
CA GLY A 269 1.01 -21.03 4.75
C GLY A 269 1.59 -22.37 5.18
N GLN A 270 2.89 -22.40 5.52
CA GLN A 270 3.57 -23.60 6.03
C GLN A 270 2.96 -24.13 7.34
N TRP A 271 2.36 -23.26 8.16
CA TRP A 271 1.76 -23.64 9.43
C TRP A 271 0.29 -23.19 9.57
N MET A 272 -0.21 -22.39 8.63
CA MET A 272 -1.62 -22.00 8.49
C MET A 272 -2.02 -22.15 7.01
N PRO A 273 -2.35 -23.36 6.54
CA PRO A 273 -2.57 -23.62 5.10
C PRO A 273 -3.63 -22.73 4.44
N SER A 274 -4.62 -22.22 5.19
CA SER A 274 -5.62 -21.28 4.68
C SER A 274 -5.02 -19.98 4.13
N ALA A 275 -3.82 -19.58 4.57
CA ALA A 275 -3.11 -18.41 4.07
C ALA A 275 -2.80 -18.51 2.57
N LEU A 276 -2.53 -19.73 2.09
CA LEU A 276 -2.15 -19.99 0.69
C LEU A 276 -3.28 -19.64 -0.28
N SER A 277 -4.53 -19.76 0.16
CA SER A 277 -5.70 -19.44 -0.67
C SER A 277 -5.74 -17.98 -1.15
N ILE A 278 -5.08 -17.06 -0.42
CA ILE A 278 -4.97 -15.65 -0.80
C ILE A 278 -4.09 -15.51 -2.04
N ASN A 279 -2.92 -16.15 -2.04
CA ASN A 279 -2.02 -16.16 -3.19
C ASN A 279 -2.61 -16.91 -4.38
N ASP A 280 -3.31 -18.02 -4.13
CA ASP A 280 -3.92 -18.80 -5.21
C ASP A 280 -4.97 -18.00 -5.98
N ARG A 281 -5.80 -17.23 -5.25
CA ARG A 281 -6.78 -16.29 -5.85
C ARG A 281 -6.09 -15.12 -6.53
N PHE A 282 -5.04 -14.57 -5.92
CA PHE A 282 -4.28 -13.47 -6.53
C PHE A 282 -3.60 -13.90 -7.83
N LEU A 283 -3.06 -15.12 -7.89
CA LEU A 283 -2.47 -15.70 -9.09
C LEU A 283 -3.50 -15.87 -10.21
N GLN A 284 -4.76 -16.19 -9.90
CA GLN A 284 -5.84 -16.16 -10.91
C GLN A 284 -6.02 -14.75 -11.50
N GLY A 285 -6.02 -13.71 -10.65
CA GLY A 285 -6.09 -12.32 -11.11
C GLY A 285 -4.89 -11.93 -11.97
N LEU A 286 -3.67 -12.31 -11.57
CA LEU A 286 -2.46 -12.11 -12.37
C LEU A 286 -2.53 -12.84 -13.72
N ALA A 287 -3.01 -14.07 -13.75
CA ALA A 287 -3.21 -14.86 -14.98
C ALA A 287 -4.14 -14.14 -15.97
N ASN A 288 -5.14 -13.44 -15.44
CA ASN A 288 -6.12 -12.68 -16.20
C ASN A 288 -5.63 -11.26 -16.56
N GLY A 289 -4.37 -10.92 -16.25
CA GLY A 289 -3.81 -9.60 -16.53
C GLY A 289 -4.33 -8.47 -15.64
N LEU A 290 -4.93 -8.79 -14.48
CA LEU A 290 -5.54 -7.82 -13.56
C LEU A 290 -4.54 -7.25 -12.52
N GLY A 291 -3.26 -7.63 -12.61
CA GLY A 291 -2.21 -7.13 -11.73
C GLY A 291 -1.99 -5.61 -11.88
N PRO A 292 -1.81 -4.87 -10.77
CA PRO A 292 -1.41 -3.47 -10.85
C PRO A 292 -0.03 -3.30 -11.50
N CYS A 293 0.17 -2.21 -12.21
CA CYS A 293 1.46 -1.85 -12.78
C CYS A 293 2.35 -1.21 -11.70
N TYR A 294 3.38 -1.94 -11.28
CA TYR A 294 4.43 -1.45 -10.39
C TYR A 294 5.66 -0.92 -11.12
N ALA A 295 5.63 -0.86 -12.45
CA ALA A 295 6.76 -0.45 -13.29
C ALA A 295 6.96 1.07 -13.28
N ASP A 296 7.18 1.66 -12.11
CA ASP A 296 7.61 3.05 -11.91
C ASP A 296 9.08 3.10 -11.47
N ASP A 297 9.84 4.07 -11.97
CA ASP A 297 11.29 4.16 -11.78
C ASP A 297 11.68 4.32 -10.29
N HIS A 298 10.77 4.84 -9.46
CA HIS A 298 11.01 5.05 -8.02
C HIS A 298 10.64 3.84 -7.15
N ILE A 299 9.72 2.97 -7.59
CA ILE A 299 9.11 1.92 -6.74
C ILE A 299 9.14 0.50 -7.34
N VAL A 300 9.67 0.32 -8.57
CA VAL A 300 9.69 -1.00 -9.25
C VAL A 300 10.34 -2.09 -8.41
N GLY A 301 11.31 -1.73 -7.56
CA GLY A 301 11.96 -2.66 -6.63
C GLY A 301 11.01 -3.30 -5.63
N HIS A 302 10.08 -2.55 -5.04
CA HIS A 302 9.29 -2.96 -3.86
C HIS A 302 8.59 -4.32 -4.03
N HIS A 303 8.04 -4.59 -5.21
CA HIS A 303 7.28 -5.81 -5.47
C HIS A 303 8.13 -6.89 -6.15
N THR A 304 9.11 -6.47 -6.96
CA THR A 304 9.93 -7.39 -7.78
C THR A 304 10.66 -8.41 -6.92
N TRP A 305 11.34 -7.98 -5.84
CA TRP A 305 12.01 -8.92 -4.96
C TRP A 305 11.02 -9.82 -4.22
N ASN A 306 9.86 -9.31 -3.80
CA ASN A 306 8.89 -10.09 -3.04
C ASN A 306 8.26 -11.21 -3.88
N TYR A 307 8.04 -10.95 -5.17
CA TYR A 307 7.52 -11.94 -6.11
C TYR A 307 8.55 -13.04 -6.38
N LEU A 308 9.85 -12.70 -6.52
CA LEU A 308 10.93 -13.69 -6.62
C LEU A 308 11.03 -14.56 -5.37
N LEU A 309 10.87 -13.96 -4.18
CA LEU A 309 10.85 -14.72 -2.92
C LEU A 309 9.62 -15.64 -2.83
N ALA A 310 8.44 -15.16 -3.25
CA ALA A 310 7.22 -15.98 -3.28
C ALA A 310 7.35 -17.18 -4.23
N TRP A 311 8.07 -17.02 -5.35
CA TRP A 311 8.42 -18.15 -6.23
C TRP A 311 9.39 -19.13 -5.54
N ARG A 312 10.42 -18.61 -4.86
CA ARG A 312 11.44 -19.42 -4.17
C ARG A 312 10.83 -20.30 -3.09
N ASP A 313 9.98 -19.70 -2.24
CA ASP A 313 9.42 -20.34 -1.06
C ASP A 313 7.98 -20.83 -1.30
N PHE A 314 7.58 -20.98 -2.57
CA PHE A 314 6.23 -21.40 -2.97
C PHE A 314 5.88 -22.77 -2.38
N VAL A 315 4.81 -22.84 -1.59
CA VAL A 315 4.32 -24.10 -1.03
C VAL A 315 3.65 -24.94 -2.13
N GLY A 316 4.14 -26.16 -2.37
CA GLY A 316 3.63 -27.02 -3.46
C GLY A 316 2.28 -27.67 -3.16
N ASP A 317 2.04 -28.02 -1.90
CA ASP A 317 0.79 -28.61 -1.44
C ASP A 317 -0.26 -27.50 -1.23
N ARG A 318 -1.25 -27.47 -2.12
CA ARG A 318 -2.27 -26.40 -2.17
C ARG A 318 -3.62 -26.96 -1.70
N PRO A 319 -4.15 -26.50 -0.55
CA PRO A 319 -5.50 -26.85 -0.13
C PRO A 319 -6.52 -26.45 -1.20
N GLN A 320 -7.65 -27.17 -1.26
CA GLN A 320 -8.76 -26.76 -2.10
C GLN A 320 -9.20 -25.34 -1.73
N LEU A 321 -9.38 -24.48 -2.73
CA LEU A 321 -9.87 -23.12 -2.52
C LEU A 321 -11.23 -23.17 -1.84
N PRO A 322 -11.39 -22.59 -0.64
CA PRO A 322 -12.67 -22.61 0.04
C PRO A 322 -13.67 -21.73 -0.74
N PRO A 323 -14.95 -22.12 -0.84
CA PRO A 323 -15.98 -21.29 -1.46
C PRO A 323 -16.12 -19.94 -0.74
N ARG A 324 -16.52 -18.91 -1.49
CA ARG A 324 -16.72 -17.56 -0.95
C ARG A 324 -18.02 -17.51 -0.17
N ARG A 325 -17.93 -17.38 1.16
CA ARG A 325 -19.07 -17.43 2.07
C ARG A 325 -19.97 -16.21 1.91
N VAL A 326 -21.27 -16.45 1.82
CA VAL A 326 -22.32 -15.45 1.92
C VAL A 326 -22.37 -14.91 3.34
N GLY A 327 -22.63 -13.60 3.48
CA GLY A 327 -22.75 -12.93 4.76
C GLY A 327 -22.09 -11.57 4.76
N ARG A 328 -22.13 -10.93 5.92
CA ARG A 328 -21.62 -9.58 6.14
C ARG A 328 -20.49 -9.61 7.16
N THR A 329 -19.43 -8.85 6.88
CA THR A 329 -18.32 -8.61 7.81
C THR A 329 -18.19 -7.11 7.97
N TYR A 330 -18.52 -6.62 9.16
CA TYR A 330 -18.30 -5.22 9.52
C TYR A 330 -17.04 -5.11 10.37
N LEU A 331 -16.08 -4.35 9.88
CA LEU A 331 -14.88 -3.93 10.59
C LEU A 331 -15.15 -2.53 11.13
N GLU A 332 -15.68 -2.46 12.34
CA GLU A 332 -16.05 -1.23 13.04
C GLU A 332 -14.85 -0.29 13.27
N GLU A 333 -13.70 -0.79 13.73
CA GLU A 333 -12.51 0.06 13.93
C GLU A 333 -11.95 0.54 12.57
N ALA A 334 -11.96 -0.32 11.55
CA ALA A 334 -11.52 0.04 10.20
C ALA A 334 -12.53 0.95 9.47
N GLN A 335 -13.79 0.93 9.89
CA GLN A 335 -14.95 1.51 9.20
C GLN A 335 -15.09 0.97 7.76
N ILE A 336 -14.90 -0.34 7.60
CA ILE A 336 -15.01 -1.05 6.33
C ILE A 336 -16.04 -2.16 6.47
N LEU A 337 -16.98 -2.22 5.53
CA LEU A 337 -17.98 -3.29 5.45
C LEU A 337 -17.75 -4.12 4.19
N ILE A 338 -17.82 -5.44 4.35
CA ILE A 338 -17.78 -6.41 3.26
C ILE A 338 -19.10 -7.17 3.28
N ASP A 339 -19.88 -7.08 2.21
CA ASP A 339 -21.20 -7.68 2.10
C ASP A 339 -21.23 -8.62 0.89
N ARG A 340 -21.44 -9.92 1.15
CA ARG A 340 -21.42 -10.98 0.14
C ARG A 340 -22.79 -11.64 0.07
N ARG A 341 -23.43 -11.62 -1.11
CA ARG A 341 -24.82 -12.08 -1.32
C ARG A 341 -24.93 -13.05 -2.48
N THR A 342 -26.03 -13.81 -2.50
CA THR A 342 -26.50 -14.58 -3.65
C THR A 342 -27.56 -13.81 -4.44
N SER A 343 -27.66 -14.09 -5.74
CA SER A 343 -28.72 -13.59 -6.62
C SER A 343 -30.07 -14.34 -6.47
N LEU A 344 -30.09 -15.47 -5.75
CA LEU A 344 -31.28 -16.27 -5.39
C LEU A 344 -31.89 -15.77 -4.07
N PRO A 345 -33.21 -15.95 -3.84
CA PRO A 345 -34.15 -14.88 -3.49
C PRO A 345 -33.83 -14.11 -2.19
N PRO A 346 -34.27 -12.83 -2.11
CA PRO A 346 -33.92 -11.93 -1.01
C PRO A 346 -34.35 -12.47 0.35
N LEU A 347 -33.47 -12.30 1.35
CA LEU A 347 -33.79 -12.55 2.75
C LEU A 347 -35.03 -11.73 3.18
N PRO A 348 -35.87 -12.25 4.08
CA PRO A 348 -37.00 -11.49 4.64
C PRO A 348 -36.51 -10.19 5.28
N LYS A 349 -37.29 -9.11 5.15
CA LYS A 349 -37.00 -7.78 5.71
C LYS A 349 -36.79 -7.77 7.23
N ASP A 350 -37.26 -8.81 7.90
CA ASP A 350 -37.32 -8.93 9.36
C ASP A 350 -36.13 -9.72 9.93
N ALA A 351 -35.12 -10.05 9.09
CA ALA A 351 -33.93 -10.74 9.54
C ALA A 351 -33.09 -9.81 10.45
N GLU A 352 -32.91 -10.21 11.72
CA GLU A 352 -32.03 -9.51 12.65
C GLU A 352 -30.56 -9.55 12.16
N ALA A 353 -29.77 -8.54 12.52
CA ALA A 353 -28.38 -8.39 12.09
C ALA A 353 -27.49 -9.60 12.47
N ASP A 354 -27.82 -10.29 13.56
CA ASP A 354 -27.13 -11.50 14.05
C ASP A 354 -27.74 -12.82 13.51
N ALA A 355 -28.85 -12.76 12.76
CA ALA A 355 -29.64 -13.93 12.32
C ALA A 355 -29.20 -14.52 10.97
N LEU A 356 -27.97 -14.26 10.53
CA LEU A 356 -27.32 -15.10 9.52
C LEU A 356 -26.25 -15.98 10.19
N PRO A 357 -26.63 -17.02 10.97
CA PRO A 357 -25.71 -18.12 11.14
C PRO A 357 -25.52 -18.73 9.75
N VAL A 358 -24.33 -18.53 9.19
CA VAL A 358 -23.79 -19.44 8.20
C VAL A 358 -23.84 -20.81 8.88
N ASN A 359 -24.85 -21.62 8.57
CA ASN A 359 -24.77 -23.03 8.88
C ASN A 359 -23.57 -23.53 8.07
N ALA A 360 -22.40 -23.58 8.72
CA ALA A 360 -21.09 -23.85 8.13
C ALA A 360 -21.02 -25.19 7.38
N ASN A 361 -22.09 -25.97 7.44
CA ASN A 361 -22.24 -27.27 6.82
C ASN A 361 -22.53 -27.20 5.31
N ASN A 362 -22.93 -26.06 4.73
CA ASN A 362 -23.10 -25.91 3.26
C ASN A 362 -22.76 -24.48 2.77
N PRO A 363 -21.47 -24.16 2.56
CA PRO A 363 -21.08 -22.87 2.01
C PRO A 363 -21.48 -22.73 0.53
N THR A 364 -22.39 -21.81 0.22
CA THR A 364 -22.73 -21.42 -1.16
C THR A 364 -21.75 -20.36 -1.67
N GLU A 365 -21.49 -20.36 -2.98
CA GLU A 365 -20.65 -19.35 -3.63
C GLU A 365 -21.42 -18.02 -3.77
N ALA A 366 -20.87 -16.94 -3.19
CA ALA A 366 -21.42 -15.61 -3.36
C ALA A 366 -21.30 -15.13 -4.82
N THR A 367 -22.36 -14.48 -5.32
CA THR A 367 -22.42 -13.95 -6.69
C THR A 367 -22.36 -12.43 -6.72
N VAL A 368 -22.54 -11.76 -5.58
CA VAL A 368 -22.38 -10.30 -5.46
C VAL A 368 -21.55 -9.99 -4.22
N GLU A 369 -20.49 -9.18 -4.37
CA GLU A 369 -19.62 -8.79 -3.27
C GLU A 369 -19.37 -7.28 -3.28
N LEU A 370 -19.76 -6.61 -2.20
CA LEU A 370 -19.58 -5.18 -1.98
C LEU A 370 -18.50 -4.96 -0.91
N TYR A 371 -17.52 -4.12 -1.23
CA TYR A 371 -16.47 -3.66 -0.33
C TYR A 371 -16.62 -2.15 -0.19
N ILE A 372 -17.00 -1.65 1.00
CA ILE A 372 -17.31 -0.23 1.21
C ILE A 372 -16.54 0.34 2.40
N ALA A 373 -15.98 1.54 2.21
CA ALA A 373 -15.37 2.35 3.26
C ALA A 373 -16.36 3.41 3.75
N LEU A 374 -16.89 3.21 4.96
CA LEU A 374 -17.87 4.08 5.60
C LEU A 374 -17.23 5.39 6.08
N ASN A 375 -15.97 5.34 6.51
CA ASN A 375 -15.17 6.52 6.85
C ASN A 375 -14.63 7.31 5.64
N LYS A 376 -15.10 7.00 4.42
CA LYS A 376 -14.69 7.66 3.16
C LYS A 376 -15.89 7.94 2.26
N GLY A 377 -16.97 8.44 2.87
CA GLY A 377 -18.19 8.82 2.18
C GLY A 377 -18.86 7.66 1.44
N GLY A 378 -18.61 6.41 1.86
CA GLY A 378 -19.12 5.22 1.20
C GLY A 378 -18.43 4.90 -0.12
N THR A 379 -17.12 5.20 -0.26
CA THR A 379 -16.28 4.73 -1.38
C THR A 379 -16.34 3.20 -1.47
N PHE A 380 -16.55 2.62 -2.64
CA PHE A 380 -16.76 1.17 -2.75
C PHE A 380 -16.25 0.51 -4.03
N LYS A 381 -16.10 -0.82 -3.94
CA LYS A 381 -16.03 -1.74 -5.07
C LYS A 381 -17.16 -2.77 -4.99
N LEU A 382 -17.79 -3.03 -6.13
CA LEU A 382 -18.82 -4.05 -6.28
C LEU A 382 -18.37 -5.06 -7.33
N PHE A 383 -18.46 -6.32 -6.98
CA PHE A 383 -18.23 -7.44 -7.88
C PHE A 383 -19.53 -8.21 -8.08
N ARG A 384 -19.76 -8.69 -9.31
CA ARG A 384 -20.88 -9.55 -9.68
C ARG A 384 -20.35 -10.71 -10.51
N ASP A 385 -20.75 -11.93 -10.16
CA ASP A 385 -20.35 -13.18 -10.81
C ASP A 385 -18.83 -13.29 -10.99
N GLY A 386 -18.09 -12.87 -9.95
CA GLY A 386 -16.64 -12.89 -9.93
C GLY A 386 -15.93 -11.79 -10.73
N GLN A 387 -16.65 -10.81 -11.28
CA GLN A 387 -16.09 -9.72 -12.07
C GLN A 387 -16.39 -8.36 -11.44
N LEU A 388 -15.48 -7.39 -11.60
CA LEU A 388 -15.72 -6.02 -11.14
C LEU A 388 -16.92 -5.42 -11.89
N ALA A 389 -18.00 -5.11 -11.17
CA ALA A 389 -19.20 -4.47 -11.71
C ALA A 389 -19.10 -2.94 -11.59
N ALA A 390 -18.66 -2.43 -10.43
CA ALA A 390 -18.50 -1.00 -10.19
C ALA A 390 -17.32 -0.71 -9.25
N SER A 391 -16.69 0.45 -9.44
CA SER A 391 -15.71 1.06 -8.54
C SER A 391 -16.06 2.53 -8.46
N ASP A 392 -16.15 3.08 -7.25
CA ASP A 392 -16.72 4.41 -7.01
C ASP A 392 -15.98 5.11 -5.87
N THR A 393 -15.34 6.23 -6.19
CA THR A 393 -14.58 7.07 -5.25
C THR A 393 -15.35 8.28 -4.76
N GLN A 394 -16.69 8.20 -4.73
CA GLN A 394 -17.59 9.28 -4.34
C GLN A 394 -17.46 10.53 -5.24
N ILE A 395 -18.32 11.51 -5.04
CA ILE A 395 -18.37 12.73 -5.83
C ILE A 395 -17.13 13.60 -5.64
N SER A 396 -16.68 14.19 -6.75
CA SER A 396 -15.68 15.24 -6.82
C SER A 396 -16.23 16.45 -7.55
N LEU A 397 -16.02 17.63 -6.96
CA LEU A 397 -16.42 18.92 -7.49
C LEU A 397 -15.18 19.79 -7.72
N ASN A 398 -15.06 20.39 -8.90
CA ASN A 398 -14.14 21.50 -9.15
C ASN A 398 -14.86 22.82 -8.87
N VAL A 399 -14.40 23.56 -7.86
CA VAL A 399 -15.09 24.75 -7.33
C VAL A 399 -14.19 25.98 -7.45
N LYS A 400 -14.71 27.05 -8.05
CA LYS A 400 -14.05 28.35 -8.13
C LYS A 400 -14.10 29.04 -6.77
N SER A 401 -12.93 29.36 -6.21
CA SER A 401 -12.81 29.99 -4.89
C SER A 401 -11.57 30.89 -4.85
N GLY A 402 -11.77 32.20 -4.72
CA GLY A 402 -10.68 33.18 -4.59
C GLY A 402 -9.73 33.20 -5.80
N GLY A 403 -10.28 33.15 -7.02
CA GLY A 403 -9.51 33.17 -8.27
C GLY A 403 -8.80 31.85 -8.63
N LYS A 404 -9.00 30.77 -7.85
CA LYS A 404 -8.44 29.45 -8.10
C LYS A 404 -9.54 28.40 -8.18
N ILE A 405 -9.27 27.29 -8.86
CA ILE A 405 -10.11 26.08 -8.80
C ILE A 405 -9.59 25.21 -7.65
N LYS A 406 -10.50 24.73 -6.81
CA LYS A 406 -10.23 23.82 -5.70
C LYS A 406 -11.11 22.58 -5.85
N ASN A 407 -10.62 21.45 -5.33
CA ASN A 407 -11.33 20.18 -5.48
C ASN A 407 -11.98 19.83 -4.15
N ALA A 408 -13.32 19.80 -4.11
CA ALA A 408 -14.08 19.24 -3.00
C ALA A 408 -14.40 17.78 -3.31
N VAL A 409 -14.06 16.85 -2.42
CA VAL A 409 -14.19 15.41 -2.67
C VAL A 409 -14.78 14.68 -1.47
N GLY A 410 -15.51 13.59 -1.72
CA GLY A 410 -16.17 12.81 -0.66
C GLY A 410 -15.41 11.57 -0.20
N HIS A 411 -14.25 11.25 -0.79
CA HIS A 411 -13.46 10.07 -0.43
C HIS A 411 -12.30 10.32 0.54
N LEU A 412 -12.27 11.47 1.21
CA LEU A 412 -11.27 11.69 2.25
C LEU A 412 -11.65 10.89 3.50
N VAL A 413 -10.67 10.22 4.10
CA VAL A 413 -10.85 9.59 5.43
C VAL A 413 -11.28 10.65 6.44
N GLY A 414 -12.36 10.41 7.16
CA GLY A 414 -12.92 11.35 8.12
C GLY A 414 -14.07 10.75 8.92
N GLU A 415 -14.72 11.59 9.70
CA GLU A 415 -15.93 11.24 10.46
C GLU A 415 -17.15 11.39 9.55
N TYR A 416 -17.94 10.32 9.48
CA TYR A 416 -19.20 10.25 8.75
C TYR A 416 -20.24 9.64 9.67
N ASP A 417 -21.46 10.17 9.64
CA ASP A 417 -22.60 9.57 10.30
C ASP A 417 -23.05 8.37 9.46
N THR A 418 -23.15 7.21 10.09
CA THR A 418 -23.48 5.97 9.40
C THR A 418 -24.67 5.29 10.06
N ASP A 419 -25.54 4.73 9.24
CA ASP A 419 -26.65 3.89 9.67
C ASP A 419 -26.60 2.61 8.84
N ILE A 420 -26.52 1.46 9.50
CA ILE A 420 -26.20 0.18 8.87
C ILE A 420 -27.28 -0.83 9.25
N GLU A 421 -28.19 -1.08 8.32
CA GLU A 421 -29.19 -2.14 8.39
C GLU A 421 -28.89 -3.25 7.38
N VAL A 422 -29.59 -4.39 7.50
CA VAL A 422 -29.35 -5.57 6.64
C VAL A 422 -29.57 -5.25 5.16
N HIS A 423 -30.63 -4.51 4.82
CA HIS A 423 -30.97 -4.19 3.43
C HIS A 423 -30.69 -2.74 3.04
N GLU A 424 -30.25 -1.93 3.99
CA GLU A 424 -30.09 -0.51 3.82
C GLU A 424 -28.84 0.00 4.54
N MET A 425 -28.06 0.86 3.90
CA MET A 425 -26.92 1.52 4.54
C MET A 425 -26.89 2.97 4.13
N THR A 426 -26.70 3.87 5.08
CA THR A 426 -26.58 5.30 4.84
C THR A 426 -25.23 5.81 5.34
N VAL A 427 -24.58 6.65 4.54
CA VAL A 427 -23.35 7.36 4.89
C VAL A 427 -23.58 8.86 4.67
N MET A 428 -23.42 9.66 5.71
CA MET A 428 -23.65 11.10 5.70
C MET A 428 -22.43 11.85 6.19
N GLY A 429 -22.11 12.98 5.56
CA GLY A 429 -20.98 13.79 5.98
C GLY A 429 -20.76 15.00 5.08
N ASN A 430 -19.56 15.57 5.13
CA ASN A 430 -19.18 16.71 4.30
C ASN A 430 -18.16 16.29 3.25
N LEU A 431 -18.22 16.91 2.06
CA LEU A 431 -17.06 16.91 1.17
C LEU A 431 -15.89 17.61 1.87
N GLY A 432 -14.67 17.18 1.58
CA GLY A 432 -13.45 17.80 2.07
C GLY A 432 -12.63 18.44 0.95
N TRP A 433 -11.89 19.51 1.27
CA TRP A 433 -10.96 20.10 0.32
C TRP A 433 -9.73 19.20 0.12
N ALA A 434 -9.61 18.60 -1.06
CA ALA A 434 -8.43 17.85 -1.46
C ALA A 434 -7.24 18.79 -1.66
N LYS A 435 -6.07 18.36 -1.19
CA LYS A 435 -4.83 19.13 -1.29
C LYS A 435 -4.04 18.66 -2.52
N GLN A 436 -3.85 19.55 -3.49
CA GLN A 436 -3.06 19.29 -4.70
C GLN A 436 -1.93 20.33 -4.86
N GLN A 437 -1.24 20.60 -3.76
CA GLN A 437 -0.19 21.61 -3.75
C GLN A 437 0.99 21.15 -4.61
N GLN A 438 1.14 21.73 -5.80
CA GLN A 438 2.33 21.53 -6.63
C GLN A 438 3.51 22.36 -6.13
N MET A 439 4.70 21.80 -6.30
CA MET A 439 5.96 22.48 -6.05
C MET A 439 6.33 23.34 -7.27
N THR A 440 6.33 24.66 -7.09
CA THR A 440 6.83 25.60 -8.10
C THR A 440 8.34 25.79 -7.93
N PRO A 441 9.08 26.30 -8.94
CA PRO A 441 10.50 26.62 -8.79
C PRO A 441 10.80 27.46 -7.54
N CYS A 442 10.00 28.50 -7.27
CA CYS A 442 10.17 29.32 -6.06
C CYS A 442 9.95 28.53 -4.76
N LYS A 443 8.94 27.66 -4.69
CA LYS A 443 8.72 26.81 -3.51
C LYS A 443 9.86 25.81 -3.33
N LEU A 444 10.39 25.28 -4.42
CA LEU A 444 11.54 24.38 -4.40
C LEU A 444 12.78 25.11 -3.89
N MET A 445 13.10 26.31 -4.40
CA MET A 445 14.20 27.13 -3.89
C MET A 445 14.03 27.44 -2.40
N LEU A 446 12.84 27.83 -1.95
CA LEU A 446 12.57 28.09 -0.55
C LEU A 446 12.80 26.83 0.30
N LEU A 447 12.29 25.68 -0.15
CA LEU A 447 12.52 24.41 0.53
C LEU A 447 14.03 24.10 0.61
N ARG A 448 14.81 24.34 -0.46
CA ARG A 448 16.27 24.17 -0.44
C ARG A 448 16.94 25.11 0.56
N VAL A 449 16.59 26.40 0.56
CA VAL A 449 17.14 27.37 1.53
C VAL A 449 16.85 26.91 2.96
N VAL A 450 15.63 26.48 3.23
CA VAL A 450 15.25 25.96 4.56
C VAL A 450 16.05 24.71 4.91
N MET A 451 16.11 23.72 4.02
CA MET A 451 16.81 22.46 4.29
C MET A 451 18.33 22.64 4.42
N LEU A 452 18.96 23.48 3.60
CA LEU A 452 20.39 23.75 3.65
C LEU A 452 20.83 24.58 4.86
N SER A 453 19.91 25.31 5.50
CA SER A 453 20.18 26.15 6.67
C SER A 453 19.80 25.48 7.99
N PHE A 454 18.62 25.79 8.51
CA PHE A 454 18.10 25.30 9.78
C PHE A 454 17.48 23.90 9.66
N GLY A 455 16.82 23.60 8.53
CA GLY A 455 16.07 22.37 8.31
C GLY A 455 16.90 21.09 8.46
N ARG A 456 18.17 21.08 8.00
CA ARG A 456 19.08 19.92 8.16
C ARG A 456 19.35 19.51 9.60
N PHE A 457 19.19 20.43 10.56
CA PHE A 457 19.37 20.17 11.99
C PHE A 457 18.05 19.75 12.68
N PHE A 458 16.91 20.08 12.08
CA PHE A 458 15.58 19.77 12.60
C PHE A 458 14.67 19.09 11.56
N PRO A 459 15.10 17.99 10.92
CA PRO A 459 14.36 17.37 9.82
C PRO A 459 12.98 16.86 10.27
N ASN A 460 12.86 16.38 11.51
CA ASN A 460 11.58 15.93 12.08
C ASN A 460 10.55 17.07 12.21
N LEU A 461 10.99 18.30 12.49
CA LEU A 461 10.09 19.46 12.55
C LEU A 461 9.56 19.79 11.16
N ILE A 462 10.45 19.85 10.17
CA ILE A 462 10.06 20.09 8.77
C ILE A 462 9.12 18.99 8.28
N ARG A 463 9.45 17.72 8.55
CA ARG A 463 8.59 16.58 8.21
C ARG A 463 7.21 16.71 8.83
N ARG A 464 7.08 17.05 10.12
CA ARG A 464 5.78 17.26 10.77
C ARG A 464 4.97 18.39 10.13
N ILE A 465 5.62 19.50 9.75
CA ILE A 465 4.97 20.62 9.06
C ILE A 465 4.45 20.17 7.68
N LEU A 466 5.30 19.51 6.89
CA LEU A 466 4.94 19.00 5.57
C LEU A 466 3.84 17.95 5.65
N GLN A 467 3.91 17.01 6.60
CA GLN A 467 2.88 16.00 6.84
C GLN A 467 1.53 16.64 7.20
N ARG A 468 1.49 17.64 8.08
CA ARG A 468 0.24 18.35 8.41
C ARG A 468 -0.29 19.14 7.20
N MET A 469 0.62 19.76 6.44
CA MET A 469 0.27 20.52 5.24
C MET A 469 -0.26 19.64 4.12
N LEU A 470 0.30 18.45 3.89
CA LEU A 470 0.00 17.62 2.71
C LEU A 470 -0.92 16.43 3.02
N ILE A 471 -0.91 15.94 4.27
CA ILE A 471 -1.55 14.68 4.68
C ILE A 471 -2.64 14.94 5.75
N THR A 472 -2.27 15.35 6.98
CA THR A 472 -3.11 15.24 8.19
C THR A 472 -3.80 16.54 8.63
N GLY A 473 -4.47 17.26 7.72
CA GLY A 473 -5.10 18.55 8.06
C GLY A 473 -6.18 18.98 7.08
N LYS A 474 -7.23 18.17 6.97
CA LYS A 474 -8.34 18.34 6.04
C LYS A 474 -9.29 19.43 6.52
N LYS A 475 -9.92 20.16 5.60
CA LYS A 475 -10.94 21.17 5.91
C LYS A 475 -12.24 20.79 5.19
N PRO A 476 -13.40 20.90 5.85
CA PRO A 476 -14.68 20.66 5.18
C PRO A 476 -14.91 21.69 4.08
N ALA A 477 -15.48 21.22 2.98
CA ALA A 477 -16.05 22.02 1.91
C ALA A 477 -17.54 22.28 2.21
N PRO A 478 -18.14 23.35 1.66
CA PRO A 478 -19.52 23.74 1.98
C PRO A 478 -20.56 22.91 1.20
N TYR A 479 -20.36 21.59 1.17
CA TYR A 479 -21.23 20.63 0.51
C TYR A 479 -21.40 19.42 1.42
N GLN A 480 -22.64 19.07 1.71
CA GLN A 480 -22.98 17.88 2.46
C GLN A 480 -23.32 16.76 1.48
N LEU A 481 -22.93 15.54 1.84
CA LEU A 481 -23.25 14.33 1.09
C LEU A 481 -24.09 13.40 1.95
N LYS A 482 -25.04 12.74 1.31
CA LYS A 482 -25.78 11.59 1.83
C LYS A 482 -25.77 10.52 0.74
N ARG A 483 -25.16 9.37 1.03
CA ARG A 483 -25.19 8.19 0.17
C ARG A 483 -26.02 7.11 0.84
N ARG A 484 -26.96 6.53 0.11
CA ARG A 484 -27.80 5.40 0.54
C ARG A 484 -27.54 4.22 -0.38
N PHE A 485 -27.40 3.04 0.21
CA PHE A 485 -27.39 1.76 -0.47
C PHE A 485 -28.64 1.00 -0.06
N SER A 486 -29.49 0.59 -1.00
CA SER A 486 -30.62 -0.31 -0.74
C SER A 486 -30.49 -1.58 -1.57
N TRP A 487 -30.73 -2.73 -0.95
CA TRP A 487 -30.75 -4.01 -1.66
C TRP A 487 -32.14 -4.30 -2.17
N GLU A 488 -32.31 -4.28 -3.49
CA GLU A 488 -33.60 -4.42 -4.15
C GLU A 488 -33.48 -5.42 -5.31
N ASN A 489 -34.35 -6.43 -5.36
CA ASN A 489 -34.45 -7.35 -6.49
C ASN A 489 -33.11 -7.98 -6.94
N GLY A 490 -32.22 -8.33 -5.99
CA GLY A 490 -30.94 -8.98 -6.29
C GLY A 490 -29.82 -8.04 -6.77
N GLN A 491 -29.96 -6.74 -6.54
CA GLN A 491 -28.97 -5.72 -6.91
C GLN A 491 -28.90 -4.60 -5.87
N TRP A 492 -27.78 -3.87 -5.85
CA TRP A 492 -27.63 -2.69 -5.02
C TRP A 492 -28.14 -1.46 -5.76
N VAL A 493 -29.01 -0.69 -5.13
CA VAL A 493 -29.41 0.64 -5.58
C VAL A 493 -28.65 1.66 -4.74
N VAL A 494 -27.84 2.48 -5.39
CA VAL A 494 -27.03 3.53 -4.76
C VAL A 494 -27.64 4.88 -5.09
N THR A 495 -28.10 5.60 -4.07
CA THR A 495 -28.63 6.94 -4.19
C THR A 495 -27.69 7.93 -3.52
N ASP A 496 -27.17 8.88 -4.28
CA ASP A 496 -26.39 10.01 -3.78
C ASP A 496 -27.25 11.26 -3.77
N GLU A 497 -27.24 11.98 -2.65
CA GLU A 497 -27.79 13.32 -2.50
C GLU A 497 -26.68 14.26 -2.01
N ILE A 498 -26.37 15.29 -2.80
CA ILE A 498 -25.40 16.32 -2.43
C ILE A 498 -26.12 17.66 -2.31
N THR A 499 -25.94 18.32 -1.17
CA THR A 499 -26.54 19.64 -0.91
C THR A 499 -25.44 20.69 -0.74
N GLY A 500 -25.72 21.90 -1.21
CA GLY A 500 -24.82 23.05 -1.11
C GLY A 500 -25.61 24.35 -1.13
N SER A 501 -25.04 25.42 -0.57
CA SER A 501 -25.72 26.73 -0.54
C SER A 501 -25.81 27.40 -1.93
N SER A 502 -24.91 27.03 -2.85
CA SER A 502 -24.84 27.53 -4.22
C SER A 502 -24.08 26.55 -5.11
N TRP A 503 -24.52 26.42 -6.37
CA TRP A 503 -23.83 25.63 -7.40
C TRP A 503 -23.08 26.50 -8.42
N ARG A 504 -23.25 27.84 -8.34
CA ARG A 504 -22.72 28.79 -9.35
C ARG A 504 -21.21 28.74 -9.53
N ASP A 505 -20.49 28.39 -8.47
CA ASP A 505 -19.03 28.31 -8.48
C ASP A 505 -18.52 26.90 -8.84
N VAL A 506 -19.40 25.92 -9.02
CA VAL A 506 -19.03 24.57 -9.44
C VAL A 506 -18.83 24.55 -10.96
N VAL A 507 -17.60 24.25 -11.38
CA VAL A 507 -17.17 24.26 -12.78
C VAL A 507 -17.40 22.90 -13.44
N SER A 508 -17.15 21.83 -12.70
CA SER A 508 -17.37 20.44 -13.14
C SER A 508 -17.59 19.53 -11.95
N ALA A 509 -18.27 18.42 -12.20
CA ALA A 509 -18.53 17.40 -11.21
C ALA A 509 -18.55 16.02 -11.83
N GLY A 510 -18.13 15.03 -11.04
CA GLY A 510 -18.26 13.65 -11.43
C GLY A 510 -17.92 12.68 -10.32
N ILE A 511 -18.09 11.40 -10.63
CA ILE A 511 -17.71 10.29 -9.76
C ILE A 511 -16.69 9.46 -10.52
N GLY A 512 -15.49 9.34 -9.92
CA GLY A 512 -14.39 8.53 -10.47
C GLY A 512 -14.48 7.08 -10.05
N CYS A 513 -13.77 6.22 -10.78
CA CYS A 513 -13.59 4.82 -10.42
C CYS A 513 -12.38 4.58 -9.52
N ASP A 514 -11.40 5.48 -9.54
CA ASP A 514 -10.06 5.31 -8.99
C ASP A 514 -9.44 6.59 -8.41
N GLN A 515 -10.23 7.67 -8.30
CA GLN A 515 -9.73 8.97 -7.86
C GLN A 515 -9.11 8.88 -6.45
N THR A 516 -7.85 9.33 -6.34
CA THR A 516 -7.17 9.49 -5.06
C THR A 516 -6.77 10.94 -4.79
N SER A 517 -7.04 11.38 -3.57
CA SER A 517 -6.57 12.66 -3.02
C SER A 517 -5.54 12.47 -1.91
N ILE A 518 -4.96 11.27 -1.85
CA ILE A 518 -3.92 10.89 -0.91
C ILE A 518 -2.56 11.10 -1.59
N TYR A 519 -1.59 11.62 -0.84
CA TYR A 519 -0.23 11.85 -1.32
C TYR A 519 0.67 10.65 -0.94
N VAL A 520 0.47 9.53 -1.64
CA VAL A 520 1.23 8.28 -1.48
C VAL A 520 1.49 7.68 -2.85
N VAL A 521 2.73 7.37 -3.18
CA VAL A 521 3.12 6.86 -4.52
C VAL A 521 2.34 5.59 -4.87
N MET A 522 2.25 4.64 -3.94
CA MET A 522 1.53 3.37 -4.13
C MET A 522 0.00 3.49 -4.26
N SER A 523 -0.57 4.69 -4.09
CA SER A 523 -2.01 4.94 -4.28
C SER A 523 -2.39 5.26 -5.72
N ARG A 524 -1.39 5.43 -6.61
CA ARG A 524 -1.55 5.89 -8.00
C ARG A 524 -0.91 4.96 -9.02
N THR A 525 -0.70 3.71 -8.66
CA THR A 525 -0.29 2.69 -9.63
C THR A 525 -1.41 2.46 -10.63
N PHE A 526 -1.06 2.18 -11.88
CA PHE A 526 -2.06 1.88 -12.89
C PHE A 526 -2.69 0.51 -12.63
N SER A 527 -4.01 0.41 -12.78
CA SER A 527 -4.74 -0.86 -12.77
C SER A 527 -5.84 -0.80 -13.83
N LEU A 528 -6.27 -1.95 -14.37
CA LEU A 528 -7.27 -1.98 -15.45
C LEU A 528 -8.62 -1.36 -15.04
N ASN A 529 -8.93 -1.27 -13.76
CA ASN A 529 -10.16 -0.61 -13.30
C ASN A 529 -10.21 0.89 -13.68
N GLN A 530 -9.04 1.54 -13.86
CA GLN A 530 -8.91 2.97 -14.14
C GLN A 530 -9.29 3.35 -15.57
N LEU A 531 -9.48 2.36 -16.45
CA LEU A 531 -9.94 2.58 -17.82
C LEU A 531 -11.45 2.82 -17.93
N ARG A 532 -12.18 2.73 -16.82
CA ARG A 532 -13.63 2.98 -16.78
C ARG A 532 -13.92 4.47 -16.91
N SER A 533 -15.02 4.79 -17.58
CA SER A 533 -15.48 6.16 -17.70
C SER A 533 -15.95 6.69 -16.36
N TRP A 534 -15.59 7.95 -16.08
CA TRP A 534 -16.19 8.69 -14.98
C TRP A 534 -17.66 8.97 -15.28
N ILE A 535 -18.47 9.03 -14.23
CA ILE A 535 -19.82 9.55 -14.33
C ILE A 535 -19.70 11.07 -14.34
N ASP A 536 -19.93 11.70 -15.50
CA ASP A 536 -19.93 13.16 -15.62
C ASP A 536 -21.30 13.73 -15.19
N LEU A 537 -21.26 14.59 -14.18
CA LEU A 537 -22.42 15.25 -13.58
C LEU A 537 -22.40 16.77 -13.84
N THR A 538 -21.49 17.25 -14.68
CA THR A 538 -21.27 18.68 -14.93
C THR A 538 -22.53 19.36 -15.49
N ALA A 539 -23.18 18.75 -16.49
CA ALA A 539 -24.41 19.28 -17.06
C ALA A 539 -25.56 19.30 -16.05
N ALA A 540 -25.68 18.24 -15.24
CA ALA A 540 -26.70 18.15 -14.19
C ALA A 540 -26.54 19.27 -13.16
N ILE A 541 -25.32 19.49 -12.65
CA ILE A 541 -25.06 20.58 -11.70
C ILE A 541 -25.29 21.96 -12.32
N GLY A 542 -24.89 22.17 -13.58
CA GLY A 542 -25.06 23.46 -14.27
C GLY A 542 -26.53 23.90 -14.42
N GLN A 543 -27.48 22.96 -14.34
CA GLN A 543 -28.92 23.21 -14.43
C GLN A 543 -29.60 23.31 -13.07
N LEU A 544 -28.91 23.01 -11.96
CA LEU A 544 -29.51 23.01 -10.62
C LEU A 544 -29.77 24.44 -10.12
N PRO A 545 -30.99 24.74 -9.64
CA PRO A 545 -31.24 25.94 -8.87
C PRO A 545 -30.36 26.01 -7.61
N ASN A 546 -30.08 27.23 -7.13
CA ASN A 546 -29.41 27.39 -5.84
C ASN A 546 -30.17 26.66 -4.73
N LYS A 547 -29.44 25.99 -3.83
CA LYS A 547 -29.96 25.16 -2.73
C LYS A 547 -30.71 23.88 -3.14
N ALA A 548 -30.97 23.65 -4.42
CA ALA A 548 -31.55 22.37 -4.85
C ALA A 548 -30.51 21.25 -4.68
N PRO A 549 -30.89 20.07 -4.16
CA PRO A 549 -29.97 18.94 -4.06
C PRO A 549 -29.62 18.38 -5.45
N LEU A 550 -28.35 18.01 -5.65
CA LEU A 550 -27.99 17.08 -6.71
C LEU A 550 -28.38 15.67 -6.27
N ARG A 551 -29.17 14.96 -7.07
CA ARG A 551 -29.58 13.58 -6.81
C ARG A 551 -29.17 12.67 -7.94
N LEU A 552 -28.62 11.52 -7.60
CA LEU A 552 -28.23 10.47 -8.55
C LEU A 552 -28.63 9.12 -7.99
N GLU A 553 -29.37 8.33 -8.76
CA GLU A 553 -29.70 6.93 -8.44
C GLU A 553 -29.04 6.01 -9.46
N ARG A 554 -28.43 4.92 -8.99
CA ARG A 554 -27.73 3.93 -9.81
C ARG A 554 -28.09 2.53 -9.35
N LYS A 555 -28.42 1.63 -10.27
CA LYS A 555 -28.68 0.21 -10.01
C LYS A 555 -27.47 -0.61 -10.46
N LEU A 556 -26.87 -1.37 -9.56
CA LEU A 556 -25.56 -2.03 -9.69
C LEU A 556 -25.60 -3.53 -9.39
#